data_AF-A0A2R6D5G7-F1
#
_entry.id   AF-A0A2R6D5G7-F1
#
_cell.length_a   1.000
_cell.length_b   1.000
_cell.length_c   1.000
_cell.angle_alpha   90.00
_cell.angle_beta   90.00
_cell.angle_gamma   90.00
#
_symmetry.space_group_name_H-M   'P 1'
#
loop_
_entity.id
_entity.type
_entity.pdbx_description
1 polymer ?
#
loop_
_entity_poly.entity_id
_entity_poly.type
_entity_poly.pdbx_seq_one_letter_code
_entity_poly.pdbx_strand_id
1 'polypeptide(L)'
;MSLDDLTDDVEQRYADLGDELAVDLDRETRNELAMLSVAMEPDDTDELVRRAIHMLFQTTVETGTLDFHLRSSHDVTYDEYLSGMTFEEMNG
;
A
#
# COMPACT_ATOMS: atom_id res chain seq x y z
N MET A 1 -16.49 -10.60 -3.85
CA MET A 1 -16.80 -9.20 -3.53
C MET A 1 -16.71 -8.42 -4.84
N SER A 2 -17.21 -7.19 -4.92
CA SER A 2 -17.24 -6.36 -6.13
C SER A 2 -16.26 -5.17 -6.05
N LEU A 3 -16.24 -4.34 -7.09
CA LEU A 3 -15.53 -3.06 -7.09
C LEU A 3 -16.03 -2.11 -5.98
N ASP A 4 -17.35 -2.08 -5.74
CA ASP A 4 -17.96 -1.30 -4.66
C ASP A 4 -17.47 -1.80 -3.30
N ASP A 5 -17.44 -3.13 -3.10
CA ASP A 5 -16.95 -3.72 -1.85
C ASP A 5 -15.47 -3.36 -1.59
N LEU A 6 -14.63 -3.40 -2.63
CA LEU A 6 -13.22 -2.98 -2.50
C LEU A 6 -13.11 -1.49 -2.16
N THR A 7 -13.94 -0.65 -2.77
CA THR A 7 -13.95 0.80 -2.54
C THR A 7 -14.32 1.10 -1.09
N ASP A 8 -15.41 0.51 -0.60
CA ASP A 8 -15.85 0.64 0.78
C ASP A 8 -14.78 0.18 1.79
N ASP A 9 -14.14 -0.96 1.52
CA ASP A 9 -13.07 -1.50 2.36
C ASP A 9 -11.85 -0.55 2.39
N VAL A 10 -11.43 -0.02 1.23
CA VAL A 10 -10.29 0.91 1.17
C VAL A 10 -10.61 2.21 1.91
N GLU A 11 -11.80 2.78 1.70
CA GLU A 11 -12.24 4.01 2.38
C GLU A 11 -12.31 3.83 3.89
N GLN A 12 -12.87 2.71 4.35
CA GLN A 12 -12.91 2.38 5.77
C GLN A 12 -11.51 2.26 6.36
N ARG A 13 -10.60 1.53 5.72
CA ARG A 13 -9.23 1.37 6.23
C ARG A 13 -8.43 2.67 6.18
N TYR A 14 -8.67 3.50 5.17
CA TYR A 14 -8.09 4.84 5.13
C TYR A 14 -8.55 5.69 6.32
N ALA A 15 -9.85 5.67 6.63
CA ALA A 15 -10.39 6.40 7.78
C ALA A 15 -9.84 5.88 9.13
N ASP A 16 -9.67 4.56 9.27
CA ASP A 16 -9.15 3.93 10.48
C ASP A 16 -7.67 4.23 10.75
N LEU A 17 -6.87 4.53 9.71
CA LEU A 17 -5.44 4.82 9.85
C LEU A 17 -5.17 6.16 10.54
N GLY A 18 -6.04 7.15 10.37
CA GLY A 18 -5.82 8.51 10.89
C GLY A 18 -4.56 9.18 10.35
N ASP A 19 -4.00 10.11 11.13
CA ASP A 19 -2.84 10.94 10.71
C ASP A 19 -1.48 10.39 11.19
N GLU A 20 -1.47 9.50 12.20
CA GLU A 20 -0.24 9.00 12.85
C GLU A 20 -0.31 7.48 13.07
N LEU A 21 0.79 6.79 12.77
CA LEU A 21 0.95 5.36 13.01
C LEU A 21 2.11 5.10 13.97
N ALA A 22 1.81 4.61 15.17
CA ALA A 22 2.81 4.15 16.11
C ALA A 22 3.28 2.74 15.73
N VAL A 23 4.59 2.57 15.51
CA VAL A 23 5.19 1.30 15.09
C VAL A 23 6.23 0.85 16.12
N ASP A 24 6.04 -0.34 16.68
CA ASP A 24 7.04 -0.99 17.51
C ASP A 24 8.19 -1.51 16.64
N LEU A 25 9.42 -1.20 17.03
CA LEU A 25 10.61 -1.61 16.29
C LEU A 25 11.35 -2.74 17.01
N ASP A 26 11.47 -3.88 16.33
CA ASP A 26 12.32 -4.96 16.81
C ASP A 26 13.82 -4.62 16.65
N ARG A 27 14.69 -5.58 16.96
CA ARG A 27 16.14 -5.36 16.88
C ARG A 27 16.63 -5.21 15.43
N GLU A 28 16.10 -5.99 14.52
CA GLU A 28 16.49 -6.02 13.11
C GLU A 28 16.03 -4.74 12.42
N THR A 29 14.75 -4.38 12.56
CA THR A 29 14.21 -3.13 12.00
C THR A 29 14.97 -1.90 12.50
N ARG A 30 15.33 -1.86 13.80
CA ARG A 30 16.17 -0.76 14.33
C ARG A 30 17.55 -0.70 13.69
N ASN A 31 18.17 -1.85 13.45
CA ASN A 31 19.50 -1.90 12.85
C ASN A 31 19.46 -1.40 11.40
N GLU A 32 18.52 -1.90 10.62
CA GLU A 32 18.35 -1.52 9.21
C GLU A 32 17.98 -0.06 9.06
N LEU A 33 17.03 0.44 9.87
CA LEU A 33 16.64 1.85 9.86
C LEU A 33 17.80 2.77 10.24
N ALA A 34 18.64 2.37 11.20
CA ALA A 34 19.85 3.10 11.55
C ALA A 34 20.86 3.11 10.39
N MET A 35 21.07 1.97 9.72
CA MET A 35 21.95 1.88 8.55
C MET A 35 21.46 2.78 7.41
N LEU A 36 20.15 2.78 7.13
CA LEU A 36 19.54 3.63 6.12
C LEU A 36 19.65 5.11 6.48
N SER A 37 19.43 5.47 7.75
CA SER A 37 19.57 6.86 8.22
C SER A 37 21.00 7.38 8.03
N VAL A 38 22.01 6.55 8.29
CA VAL A 38 23.42 6.92 8.04
C VAL A 38 23.71 7.04 6.55
N ALA A 39 23.19 6.13 5.72
CA ALA A 39 23.51 6.10 4.30
C ALA A 39 22.77 7.16 3.46
N MET A 40 21.56 7.53 3.89
CA MET A 40 20.67 8.42 3.13
C MET A 40 20.56 9.82 3.75
N GLU A 41 21.01 10.00 5.00
CA GLU A 41 21.01 11.28 5.72
C GLU A 41 19.68 12.05 5.59
N PRO A 42 18.53 11.44 5.94
CA PRO A 42 17.25 12.13 5.90
C PRO A 42 17.18 13.23 6.97
N ASP A 43 16.28 14.21 6.78
CA ASP A 43 16.04 15.22 7.81
C ASP A 43 15.39 14.59 9.06
N ASP A 44 14.43 13.68 8.84
CA ASP A 44 13.76 12.91 9.90
C ASP A 44 13.66 11.41 9.54
N THR A 45 13.76 10.54 10.54
CA THR A 45 13.73 9.07 10.32
C THR A 45 12.38 8.57 9.77
N ASP A 46 11.29 9.27 10.06
CA ASP A 46 9.94 8.89 9.60
C ASP A 46 9.78 9.03 8.07
N GLU A 47 10.59 9.86 7.42
CA GLU A 47 10.68 9.96 5.96
C GLU A 47 11.09 8.63 5.32
N LEU A 48 12.03 7.91 5.95
CA LEU A 48 12.47 6.61 5.48
C LEU A 48 11.35 5.57 5.60
N VAL A 49 10.54 5.64 6.66
CA VAL A 49 9.39 4.73 6.85
C VAL A 49 8.32 5.01 5.79
N ARG A 50 7.96 6.29 5.55
CA ARG A 50 7.04 6.66 4.47
C ARG A 50 7.56 6.19 3.11
N ARG A 51 8.84 6.41 2.82
CA ARG A 51 9.48 5.94 1.58
C ARG A 51 9.45 4.42 1.45
N ALA A 52 9.69 3.68 2.54
CA ALA A 52 9.61 2.23 2.54
C ALA A 52 8.20 1.72 2.19
N ILE A 53 7.15 2.36 2.71
CA ILE A 53 5.75 2.04 2.36
C ILE A 53 5.50 2.30 0.86
N HIS A 54 5.93 3.44 0.33
CA HIS A 54 5.79 3.75 -1.10
C HIS A 54 6.53 2.74 -1.99
N MET A 55 7.77 2.37 -1.62
CA MET A 55 8.54 1.36 -2.35
C MET A 55 7.89 -0.02 -2.28
N LEU A 56 7.36 -0.42 -1.11
CA LEU A 56 6.61 -1.66 -0.97
C LEU A 56 5.39 -1.67 -1.88
N PHE A 57 4.55 -0.62 -1.82
CA PHE A 57 3.37 -0.50 -2.66
C PHE A 57 3.72 -0.57 -4.15
N GLN A 58 4.68 0.25 -4.59
CA GLN A 58 5.15 0.26 -5.97
C GLN A 58 5.61 -1.14 -6.40
N THR A 59 6.43 -1.80 -5.59
CA THR A 59 6.92 -3.15 -5.91
C THR A 59 5.75 -4.12 -6.04
N THR A 60 4.76 -4.08 -5.14
CA THR A 60 3.60 -5.00 -5.20
C THR A 60 2.71 -4.76 -6.41
N VAL A 61 2.59 -3.52 -6.89
CA VAL A 61 1.89 -3.19 -8.14
C VAL A 61 2.69 -3.73 -9.33
N GLU A 62 3.98 -3.40 -9.42
CA GLU A 62 4.86 -3.77 -10.54
C GLU A 62 5.00 -5.29 -10.69
N THR A 63 5.03 -6.04 -9.58
CA THR A 63 5.11 -7.50 -9.60
C THR A 63 3.76 -8.19 -9.84
N GLY A 64 2.66 -7.44 -9.95
CA GLY A 64 1.30 -7.98 -10.03
C GLY A 64 0.82 -8.66 -8.75
N THR A 65 1.57 -8.56 -7.66
CA THR A 65 1.23 -9.18 -6.37
C THR A 65 -0.02 -8.55 -5.77
N LEU A 66 -0.15 -7.22 -5.84
CA LEU A 66 -1.36 -6.53 -5.38
C LEU A 66 -2.59 -7.08 -6.10
N ASP A 67 -2.50 -7.15 -7.42
CA ASP A 67 -3.55 -7.61 -8.32
C ASP A 67 -3.93 -9.08 -8.10
N PHE A 68 -2.97 -9.94 -7.75
CA PHE A 68 -3.23 -11.32 -7.36
C PHE A 68 -4.07 -11.40 -6.08
N HIS A 69 -3.76 -10.57 -5.08
CA HIS A 69 -4.53 -10.52 -3.85
C HIS A 69 -5.94 -9.95 -4.07
N LEU A 70 -6.06 -8.85 -4.80
CA LEU A 70 -7.35 -8.20 -5.08
C LEU A 70 -8.29 -9.12 -5.87
N ARG A 71 -7.80 -9.84 -6.89
CA ARG A 71 -8.62 -10.83 -7.61
C ARG A 71 -9.10 -11.96 -6.71
N SER A 72 -8.27 -12.39 -5.75
CA SER A 72 -8.62 -13.47 -4.84
C SER A 72 -9.69 -13.06 -3.81
N SER A 73 -9.63 -11.83 -3.28
CA SER A 73 -10.56 -11.36 -2.25
C SER A 73 -11.76 -10.60 -2.80
N HIS A 74 -11.57 -9.78 -3.85
CA HIS A 74 -12.57 -8.86 -4.40
C HIS A 74 -12.92 -9.08 -5.86
N ASP A 75 -12.38 -10.10 -6.53
CA ASP A 75 -12.67 -10.42 -7.94
C ASP A 75 -12.47 -9.23 -8.91
N VAL A 76 -11.65 -8.25 -8.51
CA VAL A 76 -11.30 -7.05 -9.27
C VAL A 76 -9.81 -6.79 -9.23
N THR A 77 -9.34 -5.86 -10.05
CA THR A 77 -7.93 -5.43 -10.12
C THR A 77 -7.72 -4.04 -9.54
N TYR A 78 -6.45 -3.69 -9.34
CA TYR A 78 -6.10 -2.32 -8.98
C TYR A 78 -6.40 -1.32 -10.10
N ASP A 79 -6.32 -1.74 -11.36
CA ASP A 79 -6.68 -0.89 -12.50
C ASP A 79 -8.18 -0.57 -12.54
N GLU A 80 -9.05 -1.55 -12.23
CA GLU A 80 -10.51 -1.35 -12.13
C GLU A 80 -10.87 -0.42 -10.96
N TYR A 81 -10.13 -0.52 -9.85
CA TYR A 81 -10.22 0.43 -8.74
C TYR A 81 -9.84 1.85 -9.17
N LEU A 82 -8.75 2.01 -9.93
CA LEU A 82 -8.30 3.31 -10.42
C LEU A 82 -9.26 3.93 -11.46
N SER A 83 -9.86 3.11 -12.32
CA SER A 83 -10.83 3.57 -13.32
C SER A 83 -12.20 3.86 -12.70
N GLY A 84 -12.51 3.29 -11.53
CA GLY A 84 -13.84 3.36 -10.91
C GLY A 84 -14.90 2.59 -11.69
N MET A 85 -14.49 1.65 -12.54
CA MET A 85 -15.37 0.82 -13.36
C MET A 85 -14.67 -0.51 -13.71
N THR A 86 -15.45 -1.58 -13.80
CA THR A 86 -14.94 -2.92 -14.15
C THR A 86 -14.55 -3.02 -15.62
N PHE A 87 -13.75 -4.03 -15.99
CA PHE A 87 -13.42 -4.30 -17.40
C PHE A 87 -14.64 -4.63 -18.25
N GLU A 88 -15.67 -5.24 -17.66
CA GLU A 88 -16.93 -5.51 -18.37
C GLU A 88 -17.63 -4.20 -18.74
N GLU A 89 -17.65 -3.23 -17.84
CA GLU A 89 -18.24 -1.90 -18.07
C GLU A 89 -17.40 -1.04 -19.03
N MET A 90 -16.07 -1.20 -19.03
CA MET A 90 -15.18 -0.46 -19.94
C MET A 90 -15.30 -0.89 -21.41
N ASN A 91 -15.66 -2.15 -21.64
CA ASN A 91 -15.77 -2.73 -22.99
C ASN A 91 -17.22 -2.77 -23.52
N GLY A 92 -18.19 -2.36 -22.70
CA GLY A 92 -19.63 -2.34 -22.99
C GLY A 92 -20.13 -1.12 -23.75
#